data_AF-A0A7X1WJH4-F1
#
_entry.id   AF-A0A7X1WJH4-F1
#
_cell.length_a   1.000
_cell.length_b   1.000
_cell.length_c   1.000
_cell.angle_alpha   90.00
_cell.angle_beta   90.00
_cell.angle_gamma   90.00
#
_symmetry.space_group_name_H-M   'P 1'
#
loop_
_entity.id
_entity.type
_entity.pdbx_description
1 polymer ?
#
loop_
_entity_poly.entity_id
_entity_poly.type
_entity_poly.pdbx_seq_one_letter_code
_entity_poly.pdbx_strand_id
1 'polypeptide(L)'
;MPDQPVPKKQNRRNPRFNYALETVVDRTVREQNRFLEHCQEKRIELTVFATTGASFNGIIHQFDRETILFGGSGKNATPRLILKTFIAMIIPRDAINLFEAYKGLGTARTKNRKKRFIEALERLGDDTEKAGADGVHGEPKQIEATP
;
A
#
# COMPACT_ATOMS: atom_id res chain seq x y z
N MET A 1 -25.35 37.50 30.27
CA MET A 1 -25.08 36.77 29.01
C MET A 1 -24.49 35.41 29.38
N PRO A 2 -24.97 34.28 28.84
CA PRO A 2 -24.39 33.00 29.17
C PRO A 2 -23.06 32.80 28.42
N ASP A 3 -22.01 32.47 29.17
CA ASP A 3 -20.68 32.11 28.68
C ASP A 3 -20.75 30.87 27.78
N GLN A 4 -20.27 30.99 26.54
CA GLN A 4 -20.05 29.83 25.68
C GLN A 4 -18.69 29.19 26.00
N PRO A 5 -18.59 27.86 26.15
CA PRO A 5 -17.31 27.21 26.36
C PRO A 5 -16.49 27.22 25.06
N VAL A 6 -15.37 27.97 25.05
CA VAL A 6 -14.41 27.97 23.95
C VAL A 6 -13.74 26.60 23.83
N PRO A 7 -13.75 25.94 22.66
CA PRO A 7 -13.10 24.64 22.51
C PRO A 7 -11.58 24.81 22.59
N LYS A 8 -10.97 24.22 23.63
CA LYS A 8 -9.51 24.16 23.78
C LYS A 8 -8.93 23.39 22.59
N LYS A 9 -8.23 24.10 21.68
CA LYS A 9 -7.42 23.49 20.61
C LYS A 9 -6.41 22.56 21.26
N GLN A 10 -6.67 21.25 21.20
CA GLN A 10 -5.69 20.24 21.56
C GLN A 10 -4.48 20.44 20.66
N ASN A 11 -3.36 20.81 21.28
CA ASN A 11 -2.09 20.90 20.63
C ASN A 11 -1.69 19.46 20.26
N ARG A 12 -2.07 19.01 19.06
CA ARG A 12 -1.64 17.74 18.50
C ARG A 12 -0.13 17.82 18.35
N ARG A 13 0.57 17.35 19.39
CA ARG A 13 1.97 16.98 19.32
C ARG A 13 2.05 15.85 18.30
N ASN A 14 2.11 16.19 17.01
CA ASN A 14 2.48 15.23 15.99
C ASN A 14 3.85 14.71 16.42
N PRO A 15 3.97 13.41 16.76
CA PRO A 15 5.24 12.87 17.16
C PRO A 15 6.21 13.09 16.00
N ARG A 16 7.32 13.78 16.29
CA ARG A 16 8.44 13.86 15.35
C ARG A 16 8.87 12.43 15.07
N PHE A 17 8.76 12.03 13.81
CA PHE A 17 9.03 10.68 13.32
C PHE A 17 10.40 10.20 13.80
N ASN A 18 10.41 9.30 14.79
CA ASN A 18 11.57 8.50 15.15
C ASN A 18 11.41 7.13 14.47
N TYR A 19 12.39 6.80 13.63
CA TYR A 19 12.53 5.53 12.95
C TYR A 19 12.90 4.45 13.98
N ALA A 20 11.96 3.58 14.38
CA ALA A 20 12.20 2.20 14.89
C ALA A 20 11.00 1.63 15.69
N LEU A 21 9.83 1.52 15.05
CA LEU A 21 8.79 0.59 15.49
C LEU A 21 8.47 -0.32 14.31
N GLU A 22 8.86 -1.59 14.40
CA GLU A 22 8.61 -2.63 13.38
C GLU A 22 7.12 -2.80 13.07
N THR A 23 6.23 -2.27 13.91
CA THR A 23 4.78 -2.23 13.73
C THR A 23 4.28 -1.08 12.84
N VAL A 24 5.14 -0.12 12.46
CA VAL A 24 4.78 1.11 11.71
C VAL A 24 5.37 1.14 10.29
N VAL A 25 6.38 0.31 9.99
CA VAL A 25 6.97 0.24 8.65
C VAL A 25 6.01 -0.50 7.73
N ASP A 26 5.44 0.22 6.75
CA ASP A 26 4.60 -0.32 5.69
C ASP A 26 5.27 -1.56 5.07
N ARG A 27 4.47 -2.62 4.89
CA ARG A 27 4.90 -3.87 4.25
C ARG A 27 5.68 -3.60 2.98
N THR A 28 5.25 -2.63 2.17
CA THR A 28 5.91 -2.27 0.90
C THR A 28 7.36 -1.84 1.10
N VAL A 29 7.64 -1.02 2.11
CA VAL A 29 8.99 -0.54 2.43
C VAL A 29 9.85 -1.68 2.97
N ARG A 30 9.26 -2.58 3.76
CA ARG A 30 9.96 -3.75 4.28
C ARG A 30 10.40 -4.70 3.18
N GLU A 31 9.50 -5.00 2.23
CA GLU A 31 9.85 -5.87 1.10
C GLU A 31 10.87 -5.20 0.17
N GLN A 32 10.81 -3.88 -0.01
CA GLN A 32 11.83 -3.13 -0.73
C GLN A 32 13.20 -3.29 -0.06
N ASN A 33 13.29 -3.04 1.25
CA ASN A 33 14.56 -3.13 1.98
C ASN A 33 15.10 -4.56 1.94
N ARG A 34 14.26 -5.57 2.19
CA ARG A 34 14.64 -6.99 2.11
C ARG A 34 15.20 -7.35 0.72
N PHE A 35 14.58 -6.86 -0.35
CA PHE A 35 15.08 -7.08 -1.71
C PHE A 35 16.44 -6.44 -1.94
N LEU A 36 16.59 -5.16 -1.58
CA LEU A 36 17.83 -4.42 -1.81
C LEU A 36 19.00 -4.95 -0.97
N GLU A 37 18.74 -5.29 0.29
CA GLU A 37 19.71 -5.89 1.22
C GLU A 37 20.23 -7.22 0.67
N HIS A 38 19.33 -8.12 0.25
CA HIS A 38 19.72 -9.39 -0.36
C HIS A 38 20.59 -9.23 -1.61
N CYS A 39 20.22 -8.28 -2.48
CA CYS A 39 20.99 -8.01 -3.70
C CYS A 39 22.36 -7.41 -3.38
N GLN A 40 22.45 -6.55 -2.36
CA GLN A 40 23.70 -5.93 -1.91
C GLN A 40 24.64 -6.97 -1.29
N GLU A 41 24.16 -7.77 -0.34
CA GLU A 41 24.96 -8.77 0.38
C GLU A 41 25.54 -9.82 -0.57
N LYS A 42 24.71 -10.32 -1.48
CA LYS A 42 25.13 -11.35 -2.45
C LYS A 42 25.80 -10.79 -3.70
N ARG A 43 25.91 -9.46 -3.81
CA ARG A 43 26.49 -8.77 -4.97
C ARG A 43 25.83 -9.20 -6.30
N ILE A 44 24.50 -9.35 -6.29
CA ILE A 44 23.73 -9.76 -7.46
C ILE A 44 23.75 -8.63 -8.49
N GLU A 45 24.05 -8.98 -9.74
CA GLU A 45 23.97 -8.04 -10.85
C GLU A 45 22.51 -7.73 -11.18
N LEU A 46 22.17 -6.46 -11.26
CA LEU A 46 20.83 -5.95 -11.49
C LEU A 46 20.79 -5.11 -12.76
N THR A 47 19.64 -5.08 -13.40
CA THR A 47 19.26 -4.11 -14.41
C THR A 47 18.25 -3.14 -13.80
N VAL A 48 18.59 -1.87 -13.74
CA VAL A 48 17.73 -0.78 -13.26
C VAL A 48 17.19 -0.03 -14.47
N PHE A 49 15.88 0.00 -14.60
CA PHE A 49 15.17 0.80 -15.62
C PHE A 49 14.71 2.11 -14.99
N ALA A 50 15.12 3.22 -15.60
CA ALA A 50 14.67 4.55 -15.23
C ALA A 50 13.27 4.85 -15.78
N THR A 51 12.60 5.80 -15.17
CA THR A 51 11.31 6.33 -15.65
C THR A 51 11.41 7.00 -17.02
N THR A 52 12.62 7.43 -17.43
CA THR A 52 12.90 7.97 -18.77
C THR A 52 13.08 6.89 -19.85
N GLY A 53 13.13 5.62 -19.48
CA GLY A 53 13.41 4.49 -20.38
C GLY A 53 14.90 4.12 -20.49
N ALA A 54 15.81 4.88 -19.88
CA ALA A 54 17.21 4.48 -19.77
C ALA A 54 17.37 3.22 -18.92
N SER A 55 18.38 2.39 -19.22
CA SER A 55 18.71 1.20 -18.42
C SER A 55 20.15 1.24 -17.96
N PHE A 56 20.39 0.73 -16.75
CA PHE A 56 21.71 0.64 -16.14
C PHE A 56 21.93 -0.77 -15.61
N ASN A 57 23.11 -1.34 -15.86
CA ASN A 57 23.52 -2.62 -15.32
C ASN A 57 24.60 -2.43 -14.26
N GLY A 58 24.53 -3.21 -13.18
CA GLY A 58 25.48 -3.11 -12.08
C GLY A 58 24.98 -3.76 -10.80
N ILE A 59 25.65 -3.47 -9.70
CA ILE A 59 25.36 -3.97 -8.36
C ILE A 59 24.98 -2.81 -7.43
N ILE A 60 24.30 -3.15 -6.34
CA ILE A 60 24.06 -2.21 -5.24
C ILE A 60 25.29 -2.20 -4.33
N HIS A 61 25.84 -1.01 -4.10
CA HIS A 61 26.91 -0.80 -3.13
C HIS A 61 26.36 -0.39 -1.77
N GLN A 62 25.38 0.49 -1.77
CA GLN A 62 24.68 0.98 -0.58
C GLN A 62 23.30 1.49 -0.99
N PHE A 63 22.36 1.55 -0.05
CA PHE A 63 21.08 2.19 -0.26
C PHE A 63 20.59 2.82 1.04
N ASP A 64 19.70 3.79 0.90
CA ASP A 64 18.98 4.38 2.02
C ASP A 64 17.48 4.41 1.72
N ARG A 65 16.73 5.32 2.35
CA ARG A 65 15.29 5.49 2.11
C ARG A 65 14.98 5.96 0.69
N GLU A 66 15.73 6.91 0.14
CA GLU A 66 15.41 7.64 -1.09
C GLU A 66 16.40 7.40 -2.23
N THR A 67 17.57 6.85 -1.94
CA THR A 67 18.68 6.71 -2.88
C THR A 67 19.26 5.30 -2.88
N ILE A 68 19.93 4.97 -3.99
CA ILE A 68 20.72 3.75 -4.18
C ILE A 68 22.05 4.16 -4.80
N LEU A 69 23.15 3.72 -4.18
CA LEU A 69 24.48 3.82 -4.75
C LEU A 69 24.71 2.60 -5.64
N PHE A 70 24.71 2.81 -6.96
CA PHE A 70 24.64 1.76 -7.97
C PHE A 70 25.75 1.89 -9.01
N GLY A 71 26.40 0.78 -9.37
CA GLY A 71 27.46 0.79 -10.38
C GLY A 71 28.10 -0.56 -10.60
N GLY A 72 29.20 -0.60 -11.35
CA GLY A 72 29.91 -1.86 -11.61
C GLY A 72 30.48 -2.51 -10.34
N SER A 73 30.81 -3.80 -10.44
CA SER A 73 31.41 -4.59 -9.36
C SER A 73 32.93 -4.38 -9.22
N GLY A 74 33.58 -3.89 -10.28
CA GLY A 74 35.03 -3.71 -10.30
C GLY A 74 35.52 -2.63 -9.32
N LYS A 75 36.75 -2.77 -8.81
CA LYS A 75 37.39 -1.80 -7.90
C LYS A 75 37.47 -0.37 -8.46
N ASN A 76 37.53 -0.22 -9.78
CA ASN A 76 37.61 1.07 -10.46
C ASN A 76 36.25 1.57 -10.95
N ALA A 77 35.17 0.80 -10.74
CA ALA A 77 33.85 1.24 -11.11
C ALA A 77 33.42 2.33 -10.14
N THR A 78 33.22 3.55 -10.65
CA THR A 78 32.70 4.66 -9.86
C THR A 78 31.18 4.51 -9.74
N PRO A 79 30.66 4.19 -8.54
CA PRO A 79 29.22 4.04 -8.38
C PRO A 79 28.54 5.40 -8.46
N ARG A 80 27.33 5.41 -9.01
CA ARG A 80 26.50 6.59 -9.17
C ARG A 80 25.40 6.57 -8.12
N LEU A 81 25.11 7.73 -7.57
CA LEU A 81 23.95 7.89 -6.69
C LEU A 81 22.70 8.05 -7.55
N ILE A 82 21.74 7.14 -7.39
CA ILE A 82 20.48 7.13 -8.13
C ILE A 82 19.34 7.36 -7.13
N LEU A 83 18.48 8.34 -7.43
CA LEU A 83 17.24 8.57 -6.67
C LEU A 83 16.21 7.49 -7.00
N LYS A 84 15.57 6.89 -6.01
CA LYS A 84 14.54 5.86 -6.21
C LYS A 84 13.32 6.38 -6.96
N THR A 85 13.01 7.68 -6.86
CA THR A 85 11.95 8.34 -7.65
C THR A 85 12.22 8.31 -9.16
N PHE A 86 13.48 8.15 -9.55
CA PHE A 86 13.89 8.02 -10.95
C PHE A 86 13.82 6.57 -11.46
N ILE A 87 13.66 5.59 -10.57
CA ILE A 87 13.66 4.17 -10.90
C ILE A 87 12.22 3.72 -11.16
N ALA A 88 11.97 3.16 -12.34
CA ALA A 88 10.71 2.52 -12.68
C ALA A 88 10.69 1.04 -12.24
N MET A 89 11.78 0.31 -12.48
CA MET A 89 11.87 -1.12 -12.21
C MET A 89 13.30 -1.56 -11.94
N ILE A 90 13.47 -2.57 -11.09
CA ILE A 90 14.76 -3.25 -10.86
C ILE A 90 14.56 -4.74 -11.13
N ILE A 91 15.41 -5.32 -11.97
CA ILE A 91 15.37 -6.74 -12.32
C ILE A 91 16.70 -7.37 -11.91
N PRO A 92 16.71 -8.40 -11.04
CA PRO A 92 17.92 -9.16 -10.77
C PRO A 92 18.24 -10.11 -11.92
N ARG A 93 19.52 -10.29 -12.21
CA ARG A 93 19.99 -11.24 -13.23
C ARG A 93 19.68 -12.68 -12.86
N ASP A 94 19.84 -13.02 -11.58
CA ASP A 94 19.54 -14.34 -11.05
C ASP A 94 18.16 -14.35 -10.38
N ALA A 95 17.50 -15.52 -10.41
CA ALA A 95 16.22 -15.69 -9.74
C ALA A 95 16.40 -15.59 -8.21
N ILE A 96 15.58 -14.76 -7.57
CA ILE A 96 15.63 -14.51 -6.14
C ILE A 96 14.38 -15.07 -5.47
N ASN A 97 14.55 -16.10 -4.63
CA ASN A 97 13.47 -16.76 -3.91
C ASN A 97 13.17 -16.11 -2.53
N LEU A 98 13.14 -14.78 -2.46
CA LEU A 98 12.88 -14.04 -1.21
C LEU A 98 11.42 -14.06 -0.75
N PHE A 99 10.49 -14.31 -1.68
CA PHE A 99 9.06 -14.09 -1.45
C PHE A 99 8.22 -15.38 -1.51
N GLU A 100 8.85 -16.55 -1.47
CA GLU A 100 8.14 -17.84 -1.51
C GLU A 100 7.11 -17.96 -0.38
N ALA A 101 7.46 -17.52 0.83
CA ALA A 101 6.56 -17.50 1.98
C ALA A 101 5.33 -16.59 1.80
N TYR A 102 5.34 -15.67 0.83
CA TYR A 102 4.20 -14.78 0.53
C TYR A 102 3.35 -15.25 -0.65
N LYS A 103 3.74 -16.33 -1.33
CA LYS A 103 3.00 -16.91 -2.45
C LYS A 103 1.62 -17.35 -1.95
N GLY A 104 0.56 -16.73 -2.46
CA GLY A 104 -0.84 -17.01 -2.08
C GLY A 104 -1.42 -16.14 -0.96
N LEU A 105 -0.64 -15.30 -0.26
CA LEU A 105 -1.17 -14.41 0.80
C LEU A 105 -1.94 -13.18 0.29
N GLY A 106 -1.93 -12.96 -1.03
CA GLY A 106 -2.55 -11.82 -1.69
C GLY A 106 -1.81 -10.50 -1.41
N THR A 107 -2.03 -9.52 -2.31
CA THR A 107 -1.49 -8.17 -2.12
C THR A 107 -2.39 -7.36 -1.19
N ALA A 108 -1.88 -6.28 -0.59
CA ALA A 108 -2.72 -5.32 0.14
C ALA A 108 -3.87 -4.81 -0.75
N ARG A 109 -3.62 -4.68 -2.06
CA ARG A 109 -4.61 -4.33 -3.08
C ARG A 109 -5.72 -5.39 -3.19
N THR A 110 -5.37 -6.68 -3.15
CA THR A 110 -6.34 -7.79 -3.14
C THR A 110 -7.18 -7.80 -1.86
N LYS A 111 -6.56 -7.55 -0.70
CA LYS A 111 -7.27 -7.45 0.59
C LYS A 111 -8.22 -6.25 0.63
N ASN A 112 -7.78 -5.09 0.15
CA ASN A 112 -8.60 -3.87 0.09
C ASN A 112 -9.75 -3.99 -0.91
N ARG A 113 -9.55 -4.70 -2.04
CA ARG A 113 -10.62 -5.01 -2.99
C ARG A 113 -11.69 -5.91 -2.36
N LYS A 114 -11.28 -6.96 -1.64
CA LYS A 114 -12.22 -7.84 -0.92
C LYS A 114 -13.00 -7.07 0.14
N LYS A 115 -12.33 -6.20 0.90
CA LYS A 115 -12.98 -5.35 1.91
C LYS A 115 -14.03 -4.42 1.29
N ARG A 116 -13.67 -3.69 0.23
CA ARG A 116 -14.62 -2.81 -0.49
C ARG A 116 -15.80 -3.56 -1.09
N PHE A 117 -15.56 -4.79 -1.57
CA PHE A 117 -16.62 -5.63 -2.12
C PHE A 117 -17.60 -6.10 -1.03
N ILE A 118 -17.09 -6.47 0.16
CA ILE A 118 -17.93 -6.82 1.31
C ILE A 118 -18.73 -5.60 1.78
N GLU A 119 -18.09 -4.43 1.95
CA GLU A 119 -18.77 -3.19 2.32
C GLU A 119 -19.87 -2.79 1.30
N ALA A 120 -19.68 -3.09 0.01
CA ALA A 120 -20.70 -2.84 -1.01
C ALA A 120 -21.87 -3.83 -0.92
N LEU A 121 -21.61 -5.10 -0.61
CA LEU A 121 -22.64 -6.13 -0.39
C LEU A 121 -23.49 -5.82 0.85
N GLU A 122 -22.85 -5.41 1.96
CA GLU A 122 -23.54 -5.04 3.20
C GLU A 122 -24.48 -3.85 2.97
N ARG A 123 -24.03 -2.81 2.26
CA ARG A 123 -24.90 -1.68 1.88
C ARG A 123 -26.09 -2.08 1.02
N LEU A 124 -25.90 -3.01 0.09
CA LEU A 124 -26.97 -3.50 -0.77
C LEU A 124 -28.02 -4.30 0.03
N GLY A 125 -27.57 -5.07 1.03
CA GLY A 125 -28.44 -5.79 1.97
C GLY A 125 -29.29 -4.85 2.82
N ASP A 126 -28.67 -3.83 3.42
CA ASP A 126 -29.36 -2.82 4.23
C ASP A 126 -30.44 -2.05 3.45
N ASP A 127 -30.19 -1.77 2.18
CA ASP A 127 -31.16 -1.08 1.30
C ASP A 127 -32.35 -1.98 0.95
N THR A 128 -32.14 -3.29 0.80
CA THR A 128 -33.23 -4.26 0.58
C THR A 128 -34.09 -4.50 1.82
N GLU A 129 -33.52 -4.49 3.02
CA GLU A 129 -34.28 -4.62 4.27
C GLU A 129 -35.13 -3.39 4.58
N LYS A 130 -34.63 -2.19 4.29
CA LYS A 130 -35.42 -0.93 4.42
C LYS A 130 -36.58 -0.88 3.44
N ALA A 131 -36.37 -1.29 2.19
CA ALA A 131 -37.44 -1.35 1.19
C ALA A 131 -38.54 -2.39 1.55
N GLY A 132 -38.20 -3.45 2.28
CA GLY A 132 -39.16 -4.43 2.79
C GLY A 132 -39.95 -3.95 4.02
N ALA A 133 -39.36 -3.12 4.86
CA ALA A 133 -40.01 -2.59 6.07
C ALA A 133 -41.05 -1.50 5.77
N ASP A 134 -40.85 -0.70 4.71
CA ASP A 134 -41.77 0.37 4.30
C ASP A 134 -43.01 -0.15 3.53
N GLY A 135 -43.10 -1.46 3.25
CA GLY A 135 -44.15 -2.07 2.43
C GLY A 135 -45.31 -2.77 3.16
N VAL A 136 -45.34 -2.80 4.51
CA VAL A 136 -46.26 -3.69 5.28
C VAL A 136 -47.44 -2.96 5.97
N HIS A 137 -47.77 -1.72 5.55
CA HIS A 137 -49.00 -1.04 6.00
C HIS A 137 -49.90 -0.61 4.83
N GLY A 138 -50.41 -1.60 4.09
CA GLY A 138 -51.58 -1.44 3.23
C GLY A 138 -52.75 -2.21 3.84
N GLU A 139 -53.64 -1.53 4.56
CA GLU A 139 -54.91 -2.12 5.02
C GLU A 139 -55.73 -2.63 3.82
N PRO A 140 -56.36 -3.81 3.92
CA PRO A 140 -57.27 -4.28 2.88
C PRO A 140 -58.53 -3.41 2.87
N LYS A 141 -58.69 -2.60 1.80
CA LYS A 141 -59.94 -1.87 1.54
C LYS A 141 -61.07 -2.88 1.36
N GLN A 142 -62.05 -2.83 2.27
CA GLN A 142 -63.34 -3.51 2.12
C GLN A 142 -64.03 -2.95 0.87
N ILE A 143 -64.43 -3.85 -0.03
CA ILE A 143 -65.22 -3.51 -1.21
C ILE A 143 -66.69 -3.59 -0.76
N GLU A 144 -67.33 -2.44 -0.56
CA GLU A 144 -68.78 -2.36 -0.40
C GLU A 144 -69.43 -2.65 -1.77
N ALA A 145 -70.20 -3.75 -1.81
CA ALA A 145 -71.12 -4.05 -2.90
C ALA A 145 -72.41 -3.27 -2.66
N THR A 146 -72.71 -2.32 -3.54
CA THR A 146 -73.97 -1.58 -3.57
C THR A 146 -74.81 -2.13 -4.74
N PRO A 147 -76.13 -2.37 -4.55
CA PRO A 147 -76.96 -3.26 -5.36
C PRO A 147 -77.26 -2.79 -6.79
#